data_AF-A0A8T3XBF0-F1
#
_entry.id   AF-A0A8T3XBF0-F1
#
_cell.length_a   1.000
_cell.length_b   1.000
_cell.length_c   1.000
_cell.angle_alpha   90.00
_cell.angle_beta   90.00
_cell.angle_gamma   90.00
#
_symmetry.space_group_name_H-M   'P 1'
#
loop_
_entity.id
_entity.type
_entity.pdbx_description
1 polymer ?
#
loop_
_entity_poly.entity_id
_entity_poly.type
_entity_poly.pdbx_seq_one_letter_code
_entity_poly.pdbx_strand_id
1 'polypeptide(L)'
;MRINVNLDEKVSNELVELTKISKTSKSELVREALNELYLKEKRAKENLIFFIDLFNKGVITKDLLFLLLPRNDAEAIIIGAKFGKEGADFVKETDY
;
A
#
# COMPACT_ATOMS: atom_id res chain seq x y z
N MET A 1 -5.37 -15.59 -22.97
CA MET A 1 -4.12 -16.25 -22.52
C MET A 1 -4.36 -16.86 -21.15
N ARG A 2 -3.94 -18.11 -20.91
CA ARG A 2 -4.01 -18.76 -19.58
C ARG A 2 -2.61 -18.78 -18.99
N ILE A 3 -2.48 -18.39 -17.73
CA ILE A 3 -1.21 -18.35 -16.99
C ILE A 3 -1.38 -19.25 -15.77
N ASN A 4 -0.41 -20.12 -15.52
CA ASN A 4 -0.35 -20.90 -14.28
C ASN A 4 0.43 -20.10 -13.24
N VAL A 5 -0.18 -19.93 -12.06
CA VAL A 5 0.43 -19.21 -10.94
C VAL A 5 0.57 -20.19 -9.79
N ASN A 6 1.79 -20.36 -9.29
CA ASN A 6 2.03 -21.12 -8.07
C ASN A 6 1.82 -20.18 -6.87
N LEU A 7 0.93 -20.58 -5.98
CA LEU A 7 0.63 -19.88 -4.74
C LEU A 7 0.98 -20.79 -3.58
N ASP A 8 1.42 -20.19 -2.47
CA ASP A 8 1.60 -20.90 -1.22
C ASP A 8 0.27 -21.46 -0.72
N GLU A 9 0.34 -22.58 0.01
CA GLU A 9 -0.84 -23.29 0.50
C GLU A 9 -1.78 -22.38 1.31
N LYS A 10 -1.21 -21.53 2.16
CA LYS A 10 -1.98 -20.55 2.94
C LYS A 10 -2.80 -19.60 2.05
N VAL A 11 -2.17 -19.02 1.03
CA VAL A 11 -2.82 -18.06 0.11
C VAL A 11 -3.86 -18.77 -0.75
N SER A 12 -3.58 -20.00 -1.18
CA SER A 12 -4.54 -20.83 -1.92
C SER A 12 -5.80 -21.11 -1.08
N ASN A 13 -5.64 -21.43 0.21
CA ASN A 13 -6.76 -21.67 1.13
C ASN A 13 -7.57 -20.40 1.38
N GLU A 14 -6.93 -19.26 1.61
CA GLU A 14 -7.60 -17.96 1.75
C GLU A 14 -8.39 -17.60 0.48
N LEU A 15 -7.82 -17.84 -0.71
CA LEU A 15 -8.50 -17.60 -1.98
C LEU A 15 -9.75 -18.49 -2.14
N VAL A 16 -9.71 -19.74 -1.69
CA VAL A 16 -10.88 -20.63 -1.68
C VAL A 16 -11.98 -20.05 -0.80
N GLU A 17 -11.68 -19.61 0.42
CA GLU A 17 -12.68 -19.03 1.31
C GLU A 17 -13.27 -17.72 0.74
N LEU A 18 -12.43 -16.87 0.15
CA LEU A 18 -12.89 -15.64 -0.49
C LEU A 18 -13.86 -15.90 -1.64
N THR A 19 -13.66 -16.95 -2.44
CA THR A 19 -14.58 -17.30 -3.53
C THR A 19 -15.96 -17.71 -3.02
N LYS A 20 -16.05 -18.33 -1.84
CA LYS A 20 -17.32 -18.71 -1.22
C LYS A 20 -18.11 -17.48 -0.77
N ILE A 21 -17.41 -16.48 -0.22
CA ILE A 21 -18.01 -15.25 0.30
C ILE A 21 -18.46 -14.33 -0.85
N SER A 22 -17.56 -14.08 -1.79
CA SER A 22 -17.74 -13.12 -2.90
C SER A 22 -18.60 -13.65 -4.05
N LYS A 23 -18.76 -14.97 -4.15
CA LYS A 23 -19.39 -15.67 -5.30
C LYS A 23 -18.70 -15.40 -6.64
N THR A 24 -17.44 -14.97 -6.63
CA THR A 24 -16.61 -14.77 -7.83
C THR A 24 -15.59 -15.89 -8.00
N SER A 25 -15.12 -16.08 -9.24
CA SER A 25 -14.13 -17.14 -9.53
C SER A 25 -12.74 -16.80 -8.97
N LYS A 26 -11.93 -17.82 -8.66
CA LYS A 26 -10.53 -17.64 -8.24
C LYS A 26 -9.73 -16.76 -9.21
N SER A 27 -9.88 -17.02 -10.51
CA SER A 27 -9.16 -16.28 -11.55
C SER A 27 -9.59 -14.83 -11.65
N GLU A 28 -10.86 -14.52 -11.33
CA GLU A 28 -11.39 -13.17 -11.32
C GLU A 28 -10.85 -12.37 -10.13
N LEU A 29 -10.87 -12.96 -8.93
CA LEU A 29 -10.26 -12.36 -7.74
C LEU A 29 -8.76 -12.08 -7.93
N VAL A 30 -8.02 -13.01 -8.51
CA VAL A 30 -6.59 -12.80 -8.82
C VAL A 30 -6.42 -11.66 -9.84
N ARG A 31 -7.28 -11.57 -10.86
CA ARG A 31 -7.22 -10.48 -11.84
C ARG A 31 -7.55 -9.13 -11.21
N GLU A 32 -8.52 -9.08 -10.31
CA GLU A 32 -8.88 -7.87 -9.57
C GLU A 32 -7.71 -7.41 -8.70
N ALA A 33 -7.10 -8.31 -7.92
CA ALA A 33 -5.94 -8.01 -7.10
C ALA A 33 -4.74 -7.49 -7.93
N LEU A 34 -4.49 -8.10 -9.11
CA LEU A 34 -3.43 -7.64 -10.02
C LEU A 34 -3.75 -6.27 -10.61
N ASN A 35 -5.01 -6.01 -10.99
CA ASN A 35 -5.42 -4.70 -11.48
C ASN A 35 -5.29 -3.63 -10.38
N GLU A 36 -5.67 -3.94 -9.14
CA GLU A 36 -5.51 -3.04 -8.01
C GLU A 36 -4.04 -2.71 -7.77
N LEU A 37 -3.16 -3.72 -7.77
CA LEU A 37 -1.72 -3.54 -7.63
C LEU A 37 -1.17 -2.63 -8.73
N TYR A 38 -1.53 -2.89 -10.00
CA TYR A 38 -1.11 -2.07 -11.13
C TYR A 38 -1.57 -0.61 -10.99
N LEU A 39 -2.81 -0.38 -10.57
CA LEU A 39 -3.34 0.97 -10.35
C LEU A 39 -2.59 1.69 -9.22
N LYS A 40 -2.27 0.99 -8.13
CA LYS A 40 -1.48 1.51 -7.02
C LYS A 40 -0.07 1.90 -7.49
N GLU A 41 0.61 1.02 -8.23
CA GLU A 41 1.95 1.30 -8.78
C GLU A 41 1.93 2.49 -9.74
N LYS A 42 0.91 2.58 -10.60
CA LYS A 42 0.73 3.73 -11.50
C LYS A 42 0.57 5.03 -10.70
N ARG A 43 -0.29 5.03 -9.67
CA ARG A 43 -0.47 6.21 -8.80
C ARG A 43 0.81 6.61 -8.10
N ALA A 44 1.59 5.64 -7.59
CA ALA A 44 2.88 5.90 -6.97
C ALA A 44 3.82 6.58 -7.97
N LYS A 45 3.98 6.01 -9.17
CA LYS A 45 4.86 6.56 -10.20
C LYS A 45 4.52 7.99 -10.61
N GLU A 46 3.23 8.32 -10.66
CA GLU A 46 2.77 9.63 -11.14
C GLU A 46 2.65 10.67 -10.01
N ASN A 47 2.32 10.25 -8.78
CA ASN A 47 1.84 11.16 -7.73
C ASN A 47 2.46 10.91 -6.34
N LEU A 48 3.58 10.20 -6.22
CA LEU A 48 4.16 9.88 -4.90
C LEU A 48 4.36 11.12 -4.01
N ILE A 49 4.91 12.20 -4.57
CA ILE A 49 5.18 13.45 -3.85
C ILE A 49 3.88 14.07 -3.31
N PHE A 50 2.80 14.00 -4.08
CA PHE A 50 1.50 14.50 -3.66
C PHE A 50 0.97 13.74 -2.44
N PHE A 51 1.10 12.41 -2.41
CA PHE A 51 0.68 11.60 -1.25
C PHE A 51 1.56 11.84 -0.02
N ILE A 52 2.86 12.06 -0.19
CA ILE A 52 3.76 12.45 0.91
C ILE A 52 3.27 13.75 1.55
N ASP A 53 2.99 14.77 0.73
CA ASP A 53 2.53 16.07 1.20
C ASP A 53 1.18 15.96 1.94
N LEU A 54 0.20 15.26 1.37
CA LEU A 54 -1.09 15.03 2.01
C LEU A 54 -0.96 14.31 3.36
N PHE A 55 -0.08 13.31 3.45
CA PHE A 55 0.14 12.57 4.69
C PHE A 55 0.82 13.43 5.75
N ASN A 56 1.86 14.18 5.37
CA ASN A 56 2.57 15.08 6.29
C ASN A 56 1.67 16.21 6.80
N LYS A 57 0.73 16.67 5.98
CA LYS A 57 -0.31 17.64 6.37
C LYS A 57 -1.45 17.03 7.20
N GLY A 58 -1.46 15.71 7.41
CA GLY A 58 -2.49 15.01 8.16
C GLY A 58 -3.84 14.92 7.44
N VAL A 59 -3.87 15.15 6.12
CA VAL A 59 -5.10 15.08 5.30
C VAL A 59 -5.51 13.62 5.08
N ILE A 60 -4.53 12.73 4.92
CA ILE A 60 -4.76 11.29 4.74
C ILE A 60 -4.15 10.48 5.87
N THR A 61 -4.82 9.40 6.27
CA THR A 61 -4.37 8.47 7.31
C THR A 61 -3.45 7.39 6.75
N LYS A 62 -2.83 6.61 7.65
CA LYS A 62 -2.00 5.45 7.28
C LYS A 62 -2.80 4.39 6.48
N ASP A 63 -4.03 4.10 6.90
CA ASP A 63 -4.88 3.12 6.23
C ASP A 63 -5.21 3.57 4.80
N LEU A 64 -5.45 4.87 4.62
CA LEU A 64 -5.72 5.45 3.31
C LEU A 64 -4.47 5.40 2.42
N LEU A 65 -3.25 5.55 2.97
CA LEU A 65 -2.02 5.32 2.21
C LEU A 65 -1.94 3.88 1.67
N PHE A 66 -2.22 2.86 2.49
CA PHE A 66 -2.20 1.46 2.04
C PHE A 66 -3.29 1.13 1.02
N LEU A 67 -4.41 1.86 1.05
CA LEU A 67 -5.46 1.75 0.04
C LEU A 67 -5.04 2.42 -1.29
N LEU A 68 -4.26 3.49 -1.22
CA LEU A 68 -3.93 4.31 -2.40
C LEU A 68 -2.64 3.87 -3.08
N LEU A 69 -1.67 3.35 -2.33
CA LEU A 69 -0.31 3.07 -2.77
C LEU A 69 0.09 1.61 -2.52
N PRO A 70 1.13 1.12 -3.21
CA PRO A 70 1.77 -0.14 -2.86
C PRO A 70 2.28 -0.09 -1.42
N ARG A 71 2.30 -1.26 -0.77
CA ARG A 71 2.66 -1.39 0.65
C ARG A 71 4.02 -0.76 0.97
N ASN A 72 5.02 -1.06 0.14
CA ASN A 72 6.39 -0.59 0.35
C ASN A 72 6.48 0.94 0.29
N ASP A 73 5.77 1.57 -0.64
CA ASP A 73 5.76 3.02 -0.78
C ASP A 73 5.04 3.67 0.41
N ALA A 74 3.88 3.14 0.81
CA ALA A 74 3.15 3.62 1.98
C ALA A 74 4.01 3.52 3.26
N GLU A 75 4.72 2.42 3.45
CA GLU A 75 5.63 2.23 4.59
C GLU A 75 6.79 3.22 4.56
N ALA A 76 7.41 3.45 3.39
CA ALA A 76 8.49 4.42 3.24
C ALA A 76 8.05 5.84 3.63
N ILE A 77 6.84 6.26 3.23
CA ILE A 77 6.28 7.56 3.62
C ILE A 77 6.09 7.65 5.12
N ILE A 78 5.49 6.63 5.74
CA ILE A 78 5.22 6.61 7.20
C ILE A 78 6.53 6.69 7.99
N ILE A 79 7.52 5.91 7.58
CA ILE A 79 8.84 5.86 8.20
C ILE A 79 9.55 7.21 8.03
N GLY A 80 9.59 7.74 6.81
CA GLY A 80 10.21 9.03 6.52
C GLY A 80 9.59 10.19 7.29
N ALA A 81 8.26 10.22 7.40
CA ALA A 81 7.54 11.24 8.18
C ALA A 81 7.85 11.15 9.68
N LYS A 82 8.02 9.94 10.22
CA LYS A 82 8.40 9.73 11.63
C LYS A 82 9.80 10.25 11.90
N PHE A 83 10.79 9.81 11.11
CA PHE A 83 12.18 10.25 11.29
C PHE A 83 12.38 11.74 11.01
N GLY A 84 11.64 12.31 10.06
CA GLY A 84 11.68 13.74 9.78
C GLY A 84 11.21 14.60 10.96
N LYS A 85 10.19 14.13 11.71
CA LYS A 85 9.75 14.79 12.95
C LYS A 85 10.80 14.67 14.06
N GLU A 86 11.29 13.45 14.30
CA GLU A 86 12.30 13.20 15.33
C GLU A 86 13.58 14.02 15.10
N GLY A 87 14.04 14.13 13.85
CA GLY A 87 15.19 14.96 13.50
C GLY A 87 14.95 16.46 13.68
N ALA A 88 13.74 16.95 13.37
CA ALA A 88 13.38 18.35 13.58
C ALA A 88 13.27 18.72 15.06
N ASP A 89 12.83 17.77 15.90
CA ASP A 89 12.73 17.96 17.34
C ASP A 89 14.13 17.94 18.00
N PHE A 90 15.03 17.05 17.55
CA PHE A 90 16.42 17.01 18.03
C PHE A 90 17.19 18.31 17.77
N VAL A 91 17.04 18.90 16.56
CA VAL A 91 17.71 20.17 16.22
C VAL A 91 17.24 21.32 17.14
N LYS A 92 15.94 21.36 17.45
CA LYS A 92 15.38 22.37 18.36
C LYS A 92 15.89 22.23 19.79
N GLU A 93 16.19 21.02 20.25
CA GLU A 93 16.76 20.77 21.57
C GLU A 93 18.25 21.14 21.65
N THR A 94 18.98 21.07 20.55
CA THR A 94 20.42 21.39 20.51
C THR A 94 20.75 22.87 20.31
N ASP A 95 19.78 23.71 19.93
CA ASP A 95 19.93 25.16 19.78
C ASP A 95 19.72 25.94 21.11
N TYR A 96 19.71 25.25 22.25
CA TYR A 96 19.63 25.82 23.61
C TYR A 96 20.91 25.61 24.44
#